data_AF-A0A3L7Q0D0-F1
#
_entry.id   AF-A0A3L7Q0D0-F1
#
_cell.length_a   1.000
_cell.length_b   1.000
_cell.length_c   1.000
_cell.angle_alpha   90.00
_cell.angle_beta   90.00
_cell.angle_gamma   90.00
#
_symmetry.space_group_name_H-M   'P 1'
#
loop_
_entity.id
_entity.type
_entity.pdbx_description
1 polymer ?
#
loop_
_entity_poly.entity_id
_entity_poly.type
_entity_poly.pdbx_seq_one_letter_code
_entity_poly.pdbx_strand_id
1 'polypeptide(L)'
;MPMARRSDRRHRGWPVPSWAAAGATLLVAAGAIWLGLAPFGAALAGATAMAAGFGLGLALIRRLLGGPSGIAGVARAVVDEAVRMRSTLVLLILLVGLVPVLPLLLDPTERLAYRVQFLISWALGATGLILGFLTIFLACGSVCGDIDSGRIHMTLSKPLERWEYLLGKWLGIVLYDLLLVVVAGGGAYTLVRMLAAGPAIDAADREVVDQQVLVARREVAPEPDNPQEYAARIAAAIASLEADSPEFFATQPAATRRRIAAEYRRQWHTVTPDMETTFVFPRLGTQGRADAEVQLEVEARVTNVDVDLADVRFALWLNGRPWPLANGTQVEETLPSRARHVFDLPAERIAESDDLRVRVANRNLVPPGETRPTAITFAPGDGLRVLVRTGGFEANFIRCLVLLWGKLALVAAAGVAAGAMFDLPSAILATLVLAAGALGSEFFRDALGTYNVVGESTWGRVVDRMTLAAGSLREQQFYEAFRMLLGFVSDVVLWLLPSLTSDAATRRLATGITIPWSDVLTRLALLCVAYPLALGAMGWLVFDRRDLVRSSS
;
A
#
# COMPACT_ATOMS: atom_id res chain seq x y z
N MET A 1 21.68 -66.28 -2.85
CA MET A 1 22.42 -65.06 -3.23
C MET A 1 21.90 -64.59 -4.59
N PRO A 2 21.11 -63.51 -4.67
CA PRO A 2 20.99 -62.75 -5.90
C PRO A 2 21.40 -61.28 -5.68
N MET A 3 22.29 -60.79 -6.55
CA MET A 3 22.76 -59.40 -6.59
C MET A 3 21.63 -58.45 -6.98
N ALA A 4 21.22 -57.58 -6.05
CA ALA A 4 20.37 -56.43 -6.37
C ALA A 4 21.22 -55.34 -7.04
N ARG A 5 20.92 -55.05 -8.32
CA ARG A 5 21.42 -53.86 -9.02
C ARG A 5 20.90 -52.62 -8.31
N ARG A 6 21.79 -51.90 -7.61
CA ARG A 6 21.55 -50.51 -7.17
C ARG A 6 21.35 -49.65 -8.42
N SER A 7 20.12 -49.17 -8.63
CA SER A 7 19.84 -48.11 -9.57
C SER A 7 20.30 -46.79 -8.94
N ASP A 8 21.44 -46.30 -9.41
CA ASP A 8 21.99 -45.00 -9.06
C ASP A 8 21.12 -43.90 -9.70
N ARG A 9 20.00 -43.56 -9.03
CA ARG A 9 19.20 -42.38 -9.38
C ARG A 9 20.00 -41.15 -9.00
N ARG A 10 20.94 -40.75 -9.86
CA ARG A 10 21.54 -39.43 -9.84
C ARG A 10 20.43 -38.40 -9.96
N HIS A 11 20.10 -37.75 -8.85
CA HIS A 11 19.33 -36.52 -8.83
C HIS A 11 20.10 -35.51 -9.69
N ARG A 12 19.69 -35.36 -10.97
CA ARG A 12 20.16 -34.27 -11.84
C ARG A 12 19.75 -32.97 -11.18
N GLY A 13 20.68 -32.34 -10.48
CA GLY A 13 20.59 -30.91 -10.19
C GLY A 13 20.37 -30.18 -11.51
N TRP A 14 19.39 -29.30 -11.55
CA TRP A 14 19.17 -28.46 -12.73
C TRP A 14 20.46 -27.68 -13.03
N PRO A 15 20.87 -27.60 -14.31
CA PRO A 15 22.02 -26.79 -14.67
C PRO A 15 21.70 -25.34 -14.30
N VAL A 16 22.52 -24.76 -13.43
CA VAL A 16 22.60 -23.30 -13.31
C VAL A 16 22.82 -22.79 -14.73
N PRO A 17 22.04 -21.81 -15.24
CA PRO A 17 22.20 -21.33 -16.60
C PRO A 17 23.67 -20.92 -16.79
N SER A 18 24.37 -21.64 -17.67
CA SER A 18 25.74 -21.30 -18.01
C SER A 18 25.72 -19.93 -18.66
N TRP A 19 26.75 -19.11 -18.46
CA TRP A 19 26.90 -17.83 -19.15
C TRP A 19 26.71 -17.94 -20.67
N ALA A 20 26.99 -19.12 -21.24
CA ALA A 20 26.70 -19.47 -22.62
C ALA A 20 25.20 -19.50 -22.98
N ALA A 21 24.33 -20.02 -22.10
CA ALA A 21 22.88 -20.02 -22.30
C ALA A 21 22.30 -18.59 -22.25
N ALA A 22 22.79 -17.75 -21.32
CA ALA A 22 22.44 -16.34 -21.25
C ALA A 22 22.92 -15.56 -22.49
N GLY A 23 24.11 -15.88 -23.01
CA GLY A 23 24.60 -15.31 -24.27
C GLY A 23 23.72 -15.69 -25.45
N ALA A 24 23.28 -16.95 -25.53
CA ALA A 24 22.39 -17.42 -26.59
C ALA A 24 20.99 -16.75 -26.54
N THR A 25 20.40 -16.57 -25.36
CA THR A 25 19.11 -15.87 -25.23
C THR A 25 19.21 -14.39 -25.61
N LEU A 26 20.32 -13.72 -25.29
CA LEU A 26 20.57 -12.33 -25.73
C LEU A 26 20.75 -12.21 -27.24
N LEU A 27 21.37 -13.20 -27.90
CA LEU A 27 21.46 -13.24 -29.35
C LEU A 27 20.09 -13.44 -30.00
N VAL A 28 19.24 -14.29 -29.44
CA VAL A 28 17.84 -14.44 -29.88
C VAL A 28 17.05 -13.16 -29.66
N ALA A 29 17.27 -12.47 -28.55
CA ALA A 29 16.64 -11.18 -28.26
C ALA A 29 17.03 -10.12 -29.29
N ALA A 30 18.33 -10.01 -29.60
CA ALA A 30 18.84 -9.10 -30.62
C ALA A 30 18.29 -9.43 -32.01
N GLY A 31 18.22 -10.72 -32.37
CA GLY A 31 17.62 -11.19 -33.60
C GLY A 31 16.13 -10.85 -33.70
N ALA A 32 15.37 -10.99 -32.62
CA ALA A 32 13.95 -10.63 -32.58
C ALA A 32 13.74 -9.11 -32.76
N ILE A 33 14.59 -8.28 -32.14
CA ILE A 33 14.55 -6.82 -32.35
C ILE A 33 14.82 -6.49 -33.81
N TRP A 34 15.82 -7.14 -34.43
CA TRP A 34 16.18 -6.94 -35.82
C TRP A 34 15.07 -7.36 -36.80
N LEU A 35 14.29 -8.39 -36.44
CA LEU A 35 13.15 -8.89 -37.22
C LEU A 35 11.84 -8.08 -37.02
N GLY A 36 11.90 -6.94 -36.34
CA GLY A 36 10.72 -6.09 -36.09
C GLY A 36 9.86 -6.52 -34.90
N LEU A 37 10.28 -7.55 -34.14
CA LEU A 37 9.65 -8.01 -32.90
C LEU A 37 10.33 -7.36 -31.67
N ALA A 38 10.54 -6.04 -31.74
CA ALA A 38 11.18 -5.26 -30.69
C ALA A 38 10.67 -5.52 -29.27
N PRO A 39 9.34 -5.59 -29.00
CA PRO A 39 8.88 -5.78 -27.63
C PRO A 39 9.13 -7.20 -27.10
N PHE A 40 9.14 -8.21 -27.99
CA PHE A 40 9.51 -9.58 -27.62
C PHE A 40 10.99 -9.70 -27.28
N GLY A 41 11.86 -9.08 -28.08
CA GLY A 41 13.29 -9.05 -27.79
C GLY A 41 13.63 -8.29 -26.51
N ALA A 42 12.94 -7.17 -26.25
CA ALA A 42 13.06 -6.45 -24.98
C ALA A 42 12.64 -7.31 -23.78
N ALA A 43 11.53 -8.06 -23.89
CA ALA A 43 11.09 -8.98 -22.85
C ALA A 43 12.12 -10.09 -22.58
N LEU A 44 12.71 -10.69 -23.62
CA LEU A 44 13.72 -11.75 -23.49
C LEU A 44 15.04 -11.24 -22.89
N ALA A 45 15.47 -10.04 -23.27
CA ALA A 45 16.61 -9.36 -22.68
C ALA A 45 16.37 -9.04 -21.19
N GLY A 46 15.18 -8.53 -20.87
CA GLY A 46 14.75 -8.26 -19.49
C GLY A 46 14.75 -9.53 -18.63
N ALA A 47 14.16 -10.62 -19.12
CA ALA A 47 14.15 -11.90 -18.41
C ALA A 47 15.58 -12.44 -18.18
N THR A 48 16.47 -12.30 -19.16
CA THR A 48 17.88 -12.71 -19.02
C THR A 48 18.61 -11.86 -17.99
N ALA A 49 18.39 -10.53 -17.99
CA ALA A 49 18.97 -9.62 -17.00
C ALA A 49 18.46 -9.91 -15.58
N MET A 50 17.17 -10.20 -15.42
CA MET A 50 16.58 -10.61 -14.13
C MET A 50 17.19 -11.92 -13.63
N ALA A 51 17.37 -12.92 -14.51
CA ALA A 51 18.00 -14.19 -14.15
C ALA A 51 19.47 -14.01 -13.71
N ALA A 52 20.23 -13.18 -14.42
CA ALA A 52 21.61 -12.84 -14.05
C ALA A 52 21.67 -12.08 -12.71
N GLY A 53 20.79 -11.09 -12.53
CA GLY A 53 20.66 -10.33 -11.28
C GLY A 53 20.30 -11.22 -10.09
N PHE A 54 19.38 -12.18 -10.28
CA PHE A 54 19.06 -13.19 -9.28
C PHE A 54 20.28 -14.05 -8.92
N GLY A 55 21.03 -14.54 -9.92
CA GLY A 55 22.24 -15.32 -9.69
C GLY A 55 23.33 -14.56 -8.91
N LEU A 56 23.57 -13.30 -9.29
CA LEU A 56 24.53 -12.42 -8.61
C LEU A 56 24.09 -12.10 -7.17
N GLY A 57 22.82 -11.75 -6.98
CA GLY A 57 22.28 -11.46 -5.66
C GLY A 57 22.27 -12.68 -4.74
N LEU A 58 21.99 -13.87 -5.28
CA LEU A 58 22.10 -15.14 -4.54
C LEU A 58 23.55 -15.41 -4.10
N ALA A 59 24.53 -15.17 -4.98
CA ALA A 59 25.95 -15.29 -4.63
C ALA A 59 26.35 -14.30 -3.54
N LEU A 60 25.84 -13.06 -3.60
CA LEU A 60 26.07 -12.03 -2.58
C LEU A 60 25.46 -12.44 -1.23
N ILE A 61 24.21 -12.89 -1.19
CA ILE A 61 23.55 -13.35 0.04
C ILE A 61 24.32 -14.53 0.66
N ARG A 62 24.75 -15.50 -0.16
CA ARG A 62 25.56 -16.62 0.33
C ARG A 62 26.90 -16.19 0.93
N ARG A 63 27.51 -15.14 0.36
CA ARG A 63 28.74 -14.55 0.90
C ARG A 63 28.49 -13.82 2.22
N LEU A 64 27.41 -13.06 2.32
CA LEU A 64 27.00 -12.36 3.55
C LEU A 64 26.67 -13.34 4.69
N LEU A 65 26.01 -14.46 4.36
CA LEU A 65 25.67 -15.52 5.30
C LEU A 65 26.80 -16.55 5.51
N GLY A 66 28.02 -16.27 5.05
CA GLY A 66 29.19 -17.14 5.23
C GLY A 66 29.82 -17.08 6.63
N GLY A 67 29.24 -16.32 7.56
CA GLY A 67 29.76 -16.13 8.92
C GLY A 67 29.69 -17.39 9.79
N PRO A 68 30.46 -17.44 10.89
CA PRO A 68 30.54 -18.60 11.79
C PRO A 68 29.34 -18.74 12.75
N SER A 69 28.38 -17.81 12.73
CA SER A 69 27.25 -17.85 13.64
C SER A 69 26.22 -18.91 13.25
N GLY A 70 25.61 -19.54 14.26
CA GLY A 70 24.55 -20.53 14.07
C GLY A 70 23.37 -20.01 13.25
N ILE A 71 22.95 -18.77 13.52
CA ILE A 71 21.86 -18.07 12.82
C ILE A 71 22.16 -17.94 11.32
N ALA A 72 23.39 -17.52 10.96
CA ALA A 72 23.78 -17.38 9.55
C ALA A 72 23.82 -18.72 8.82
N GLY A 73 24.27 -19.78 9.52
CA GLY A 73 24.25 -21.14 8.99
C GLY A 73 22.82 -21.63 8.67
N VAL A 74 21.87 -21.42 9.58
CA VAL A 74 20.46 -21.76 9.36
C VAL A 74 19.87 -20.91 8.22
N ALA A 75 20.09 -19.59 8.23
CA ALA A 75 19.60 -18.69 7.19
C ALA A 75 20.11 -19.10 5.80
N ARG A 76 21.39 -19.44 5.68
CA ARG A 76 21.99 -19.91 4.42
C ARG A 76 21.36 -21.22 3.96
N ALA A 77 21.10 -22.15 4.87
CA ALA A 77 20.46 -23.41 4.54
C ALA A 77 19.03 -23.19 3.98
N VAL A 78 18.27 -22.25 4.53
CA VAL A 78 16.94 -21.88 4.01
C VAL A 78 17.04 -21.28 2.61
N VAL A 79 17.98 -20.37 2.38
CA VAL A 79 18.19 -19.77 1.05
C VAL A 79 18.52 -20.85 0.01
N ASP A 80 19.36 -21.82 0.38
CA ASP A 80 19.71 -22.94 -0.50
C ASP A 80 18.54 -23.92 -0.70
N GLU A 81 17.69 -24.11 0.31
CA GLU A 81 16.44 -24.87 0.22
C GLU A 81 15.44 -24.18 -0.72
N ALA A 82 15.21 -22.88 -0.56
CA ALA A 82 14.25 -22.08 -1.32
C ALA A 82 14.47 -22.20 -2.83
N VAL A 83 15.73 -22.13 -3.28
CA VAL A 83 16.12 -22.23 -4.70
C VAL A 83 15.80 -23.60 -5.30
N ARG A 84 15.75 -24.65 -4.47
CA ARG A 84 15.49 -26.03 -4.90
C ARG A 84 14.01 -26.43 -4.76
N MET A 85 13.20 -25.63 -4.10
CA MET A 85 11.78 -25.90 -3.92
C MET A 85 11.02 -25.72 -5.24
N ARG A 86 10.28 -26.75 -5.64
CA ARG A 86 9.49 -26.75 -6.88
C ARG A 86 8.42 -25.66 -6.88
N SER A 87 7.75 -25.44 -5.74
CA SER A 87 6.72 -24.40 -5.58
C SER A 87 7.28 -22.99 -5.83
N THR A 88 8.44 -22.69 -5.26
CA THR A 88 9.17 -21.42 -5.47
C THR A 88 9.49 -21.20 -6.95
N LEU A 89 9.96 -22.23 -7.66
CA LEU A 89 10.27 -22.14 -9.09
C LEU A 89 9.02 -21.87 -9.94
N VAL A 90 7.88 -22.52 -9.67
CA VAL A 90 6.64 -22.28 -10.41
C VAL A 90 6.16 -20.84 -10.23
N LEU A 91 6.16 -20.33 -8.99
CA LEU A 91 5.75 -18.96 -8.69
C LEU A 91 6.74 -17.93 -9.28
N LEU A 92 8.04 -18.24 -9.29
CA LEU A 92 9.05 -17.40 -9.94
C LEU A 92 8.87 -17.33 -11.46
N ILE A 93 8.60 -18.48 -12.10
CA ILE A 93 8.31 -18.53 -13.55
C ILE A 93 7.03 -17.74 -13.84
N LEU A 94 6.00 -17.86 -13.02
CA LEU A 94 4.78 -17.07 -13.15
C LEU A 94 5.08 -15.57 -13.05
N LEU A 95 5.90 -15.13 -12.09
CA LEU A 95 6.30 -13.73 -11.94
C LEU A 95 7.05 -13.20 -13.18
N VAL A 96 8.05 -13.94 -13.64
CA VAL A 96 8.89 -13.57 -14.80
C VAL A 96 8.11 -13.64 -16.11
N GLY A 97 7.08 -14.49 -16.22
CA GLY A 97 6.19 -14.53 -17.38
C GLY A 97 5.14 -13.42 -17.35
N LEU A 98 4.52 -13.19 -16.20
CA LEU A 98 3.36 -12.32 -16.06
C LEU A 98 3.72 -10.83 -16.19
N VAL A 99 4.80 -10.38 -15.55
CA VAL A 99 5.18 -8.96 -15.50
C VAL A 99 5.60 -8.41 -16.87
N PRO A 100 6.49 -9.08 -17.65
CA PRO A 100 6.93 -8.58 -18.96
C PRO A 100 5.90 -8.75 -20.09
N VAL A 101 4.90 -9.62 -19.92
CA VAL A 101 3.83 -9.78 -20.92
C VAL A 101 2.80 -8.65 -20.83
N LEU A 102 2.64 -8.02 -19.67
CA LEU A 102 1.61 -6.99 -19.47
C LEU A 102 1.68 -5.82 -20.48
N PRO A 103 2.84 -5.21 -20.76
CA PRO A 103 2.90 -4.09 -21.72
C PRO A 103 2.41 -4.46 -23.12
N LEU A 104 2.45 -5.75 -23.48
CA LEU A 104 1.95 -6.27 -24.76
C LEU A 104 0.42 -6.36 -24.80
N LEU A 105 -0.23 -6.43 -23.63
CA LEU A 105 -1.69 -6.51 -23.49
C LEU A 105 -2.34 -5.13 -23.38
N LEU A 106 -1.54 -4.08 -23.21
CA LEU A 106 -2.04 -2.70 -23.12
C LEU A 106 -2.39 -2.17 -24.50
N ASP A 107 -3.58 -1.62 -24.63
CA ASP A 107 -4.01 -0.95 -25.86
C ASP A 107 -3.09 0.26 -26.14
N PRO A 108 -2.43 0.31 -27.31
CA PRO A 108 -1.55 1.41 -27.66
C PRO A 108 -2.30 2.72 -27.94
N THR A 109 -3.62 2.69 -28.12
CA THR A 109 -4.46 3.88 -28.35
C THR A 109 -4.82 4.63 -27.08
N GLU A 110 -4.62 4.01 -25.92
CA GLU A 110 -4.88 4.62 -24.62
C GLU A 110 -3.79 5.63 -24.22
N ARG A 111 -4.17 6.60 -23.39
CA ARG A 111 -3.27 7.63 -22.85
C ARG A 111 -2.04 6.99 -22.20
N LEU A 112 -0.85 7.51 -22.51
CA LEU A 112 0.42 7.03 -21.98
C LEU A 112 0.43 7.09 -20.46
N ALA A 113 -0.10 8.17 -19.88
CA ALA A 113 -0.24 8.31 -18.44
C ALA A 113 -1.01 7.15 -17.81
N TYR A 114 -2.18 6.81 -18.36
CA TYR A 114 -3.00 5.71 -17.87
C TYR A 114 -2.27 4.36 -17.96
N ARG A 115 -1.62 4.09 -19.10
CA ARG A 115 -0.85 2.85 -19.33
C ARG A 115 0.29 2.70 -18.33
N VAL A 116 1.01 3.79 -18.03
CA VAL A 116 2.11 3.80 -17.05
C VAL A 116 1.58 3.60 -15.63
N GLN A 117 0.53 4.32 -15.21
CA GLN A 117 -0.09 4.17 -13.89
C GLN A 117 -0.62 2.76 -13.66
N PHE A 118 -1.27 2.19 -14.67
CA PHE A 118 -1.77 0.82 -14.65
C PHE A 118 -0.62 -0.18 -14.51
N LEU A 119 0.45 -0.03 -15.32
CA LEU A 119 1.63 -0.91 -15.23
C LEU A 119 2.27 -0.85 -13.84
N ILE A 120 2.45 0.34 -13.25
CA ILE A 120 3.00 0.48 -11.89
C ILE A 120 2.11 -0.25 -10.88
N SER A 121 0.81 0.02 -10.91
CA SER A 121 -0.15 -0.51 -9.94
C SER A 121 -0.22 -2.04 -10.02
N TRP A 122 -0.33 -2.55 -11.23
CA TRP A 122 -0.49 -3.97 -11.46
C TRP A 122 0.83 -4.73 -11.28
N ALA A 123 1.96 -4.25 -11.79
CA ALA A 123 3.24 -4.94 -11.66
C ALA A 123 3.66 -5.07 -10.19
N LEU A 124 3.53 -4.00 -9.39
CA LEU A 124 3.84 -4.05 -7.97
C LEU A 124 2.80 -4.84 -7.17
N GLY A 125 1.51 -4.74 -7.52
CA GLY A 125 0.44 -5.51 -6.90
C GLY A 125 0.59 -7.01 -7.13
N ALA A 126 0.79 -7.43 -8.39
CA ALA A 126 1.02 -8.82 -8.78
C ALA A 126 2.32 -9.36 -8.17
N THR A 127 3.39 -8.57 -8.17
CA THR A 127 4.64 -8.91 -7.51
C THR A 127 4.42 -9.18 -6.02
N GLY A 128 3.73 -8.28 -5.32
CA GLY A 128 3.44 -8.47 -3.89
C GLY A 128 2.56 -9.69 -3.59
N LEU A 129 1.56 -9.97 -4.44
CA LEU A 129 0.71 -11.14 -4.30
C LEU A 129 1.48 -12.44 -4.52
N ILE A 130 2.22 -12.56 -5.62
CA ILE A 130 2.98 -13.78 -5.97
C ILE A 130 4.07 -14.03 -4.94
N LEU A 131 4.82 -12.98 -4.54
CA LEU A 131 5.82 -13.09 -3.49
C LEU A 131 5.18 -13.45 -2.16
N GLY A 132 4.03 -12.88 -1.80
CA GLY A 132 3.32 -13.24 -0.58
C GLY A 132 2.99 -14.74 -0.51
N PHE A 133 2.45 -15.32 -1.59
CA PHE A 133 2.22 -16.77 -1.65
C PHE A 133 3.52 -17.56 -1.54
N LEU A 134 4.56 -17.14 -2.25
CA LEU A 134 5.88 -17.78 -2.20
C LEU A 134 6.43 -17.79 -0.78
N THR A 135 6.39 -16.65 -0.09
CA THR A 135 6.83 -16.49 1.29
C THR A 135 6.03 -17.41 2.23
N ILE A 136 4.70 -17.53 2.07
CA ILE A 136 3.87 -18.43 2.87
C ILE A 136 4.32 -19.89 2.70
N PHE A 137 4.45 -20.35 1.46
CA PHE A 137 4.84 -21.73 1.17
C PHE A 137 6.26 -22.04 1.62
N LEU A 138 7.19 -21.09 1.45
CA LEU A 138 8.57 -21.24 1.87
C LEU A 138 8.69 -21.25 3.40
N ALA A 139 8.02 -20.32 4.09
CA ALA A 139 8.08 -20.20 5.55
C ALA A 139 7.49 -21.43 6.25
N CYS A 140 6.26 -21.82 5.89
CA CYS A 140 5.62 -23.00 6.47
C CYS A 140 6.35 -24.27 6.05
N GLY A 141 6.72 -24.38 4.76
CA GLY A 141 7.40 -25.56 4.22
C GLY A 141 8.77 -25.81 4.83
N SER A 142 9.56 -24.77 5.07
CA SER A 142 10.91 -24.91 5.63
C SER A 142 10.91 -25.33 7.10
N VAL A 143 9.92 -24.89 7.89
CA VAL A 143 9.81 -25.29 9.31
C VAL A 143 9.15 -26.66 9.44
N CYS A 144 7.97 -26.87 8.84
CA CYS A 144 7.27 -28.15 8.94
C CYS A 144 8.09 -29.28 8.29
N GLY A 145 8.75 -29.02 7.16
CA GLY A 145 9.59 -30.00 6.49
C GLY A 145 10.78 -30.48 7.33
N ASP A 146 11.34 -29.60 8.17
CA ASP A 146 12.39 -29.97 9.12
C ASP A 146 11.83 -30.84 10.28
N ILE A 147 10.63 -30.53 10.77
CA ILE A 147 9.91 -31.32 11.80
C ILE A 147 9.59 -32.71 11.26
N ASP A 148 8.90 -32.78 10.12
CA ASP A 148 8.40 -34.03 9.53
C ASP A 148 9.54 -34.97 9.11
N SER A 149 10.67 -34.43 8.65
CA SER A 149 11.82 -35.23 8.22
C SER A 149 12.76 -35.65 9.35
N GLY A 150 12.47 -35.28 10.60
CA GLY A 150 13.33 -35.56 11.76
C GLY A 150 14.69 -34.83 11.73
N ARG A 151 14.92 -33.95 10.74
CA ARG A 151 16.17 -33.18 10.60
C ARG A 151 16.42 -32.23 11.75
N ILE A 152 15.37 -31.83 12.46
CA ILE A 152 15.48 -31.06 13.70
C ILE A 152 16.34 -31.78 14.74
N HIS A 153 16.25 -33.10 14.87
CA HIS A 153 17.05 -33.86 15.85
C HIS A 153 18.55 -33.88 15.52
N MET A 154 18.92 -33.83 14.23
CA MET A 154 20.33 -33.70 13.80
C MET A 154 20.84 -32.26 13.85
N THR A 155 19.94 -31.28 13.88
CA THR A 155 20.30 -29.85 13.89
C THR A 155 20.44 -29.34 15.33
N LEU A 156 19.55 -29.78 16.24
CA LEU A 156 19.58 -29.47 17.67
C LEU A 156 20.67 -30.24 18.45
N SER A 157 21.36 -31.19 17.83
CA SER A 157 22.55 -31.82 18.43
C SER A 157 23.80 -30.94 18.37
N LYS A 158 23.75 -29.88 17.55
CA LYS A 158 24.70 -28.76 17.60
C LYS A 158 24.22 -27.78 18.67
N PRO A 159 25.12 -27.05 19.36
CA PRO A 159 24.75 -26.08 20.39
C PRO A 159 24.05 -24.87 19.74
N LEU A 160 22.77 -25.02 19.40
CA LEU A 160 21.90 -24.04 18.77
C LEU A 160 20.63 -23.95 19.60
N GLU A 161 20.33 -22.75 20.10
CA GLU A 161 19.10 -22.54 20.86
C GLU A 161 17.88 -22.50 19.92
N ARG A 162 16.71 -22.88 20.44
CA ARG A 162 15.47 -22.96 19.63
C ARG A 162 15.08 -21.62 19.02
N TRP A 163 15.32 -20.51 19.71
CA TRP A 163 15.04 -19.17 19.18
C TRP A 163 16.06 -18.75 18.10
N GLU A 164 17.34 -19.16 18.20
CA GLU A 164 18.35 -18.91 17.16
C GLU A 164 18.00 -19.61 15.86
N TYR A 165 17.45 -20.83 15.96
CA TYR A 165 16.92 -21.56 14.81
C TYR A 165 15.77 -20.81 14.14
N LEU A 166 14.74 -20.41 14.90
CA LEU A 166 13.58 -19.68 14.35
C LEU A 166 13.98 -18.33 13.76
N LEU A 167 14.88 -17.60 14.43
CA LEU A 167 15.41 -16.32 13.95
C LEU A 167 16.22 -16.52 12.66
N GLY A 168 17.05 -17.57 12.58
CA GLY A 168 17.79 -17.92 11.38
C GLY A 168 16.88 -18.28 10.21
N LYS A 169 15.80 -19.03 10.47
CA LYS A 169 14.77 -19.35 9.46
C LYS A 169 14.13 -18.08 8.91
N TRP A 170 13.64 -17.22 9.81
CA TRP A 170 13.04 -15.95 9.43
C TRP A 170 14.00 -15.06 8.64
N LEU A 171 15.23 -14.87 9.12
CA LEU A 171 16.24 -14.06 8.45
C LEU A 171 16.58 -14.58 7.04
N GLY A 172 16.70 -15.89 6.88
CA GLY A 172 16.95 -16.51 5.57
C GLY A 172 15.83 -16.22 4.56
N ILE A 173 14.57 -16.33 5.00
CA ILE A 173 13.39 -16.03 4.17
C ILE A 173 13.34 -14.54 3.83
N VAL A 174 13.54 -13.66 4.82
CA VAL A 174 13.54 -12.20 4.63
C VAL A 174 14.60 -11.73 3.64
N LEU A 175 15.80 -12.33 3.67
CA LEU A 175 16.86 -12.03 2.71
C LEU A 175 16.56 -12.57 1.32
N TYR A 176 15.94 -13.76 1.24
CA TYR A 176 15.48 -14.30 -0.04
C TYR A 176 14.39 -13.42 -0.66
N ASP A 177 13.42 -12.98 0.14
CA ASP A 177 12.37 -12.05 -0.29
C ASP A 177 12.95 -10.70 -0.71
N LEU A 178 13.99 -10.20 -0.03
CA LEU A 178 14.71 -8.99 -0.44
C LEU A 178 15.29 -9.15 -1.85
N LEU A 179 15.97 -10.27 -2.12
CA LEU A 179 16.51 -10.57 -3.46
C LEU A 179 15.40 -10.56 -4.51
N LEU A 180 14.29 -11.24 -4.23
CA LEU A 180 13.19 -11.33 -5.17
C LEU A 180 12.51 -9.99 -5.41
N VAL A 181 12.30 -9.17 -4.37
CA VAL A 181 11.76 -7.80 -4.49
C VAL A 181 12.69 -6.92 -5.31
N VAL A 182 14.01 -7.00 -5.11
CA VAL A 182 14.98 -6.21 -5.89
C VAL A 182 14.97 -6.63 -7.36
N VAL A 183 14.96 -7.92 -7.67
CA VAL A 183 14.96 -8.42 -9.05
C VAL A 183 13.63 -8.09 -9.75
N ALA A 184 12.50 -8.34 -9.10
CA ALA A 184 11.17 -8.05 -9.65
C ALA A 184 10.92 -6.54 -9.78
N GLY A 185 11.28 -5.77 -8.74
CA GLY A 185 11.19 -4.32 -8.74
C GLY A 185 12.09 -3.67 -9.79
N GLY A 186 13.32 -4.16 -9.98
CA GLY A 186 14.20 -3.71 -11.06
C GLY A 186 13.64 -4.00 -12.45
N GLY A 187 13.02 -5.18 -12.63
CA GLY A 187 12.30 -5.54 -13.85
C GLY A 187 11.12 -4.60 -14.11
N ALA A 188 10.26 -4.40 -13.11
CA ALA A 188 9.12 -3.49 -13.19
C ALA A 188 9.55 -2.04 -13.48
N TYR A 189 10.60 -1.54 -12.82
CA TYR A 189 11.17 -0.22 -13.09
C TYR A 189 11.63 -0.09 -14.54
N THR A 190 12.34 -1.09 -15.05
CA THR A 190 12.81 -1.11 -16.44
C THR A 190 11.64 -1.04 -17.42
N LEU A 191 10.59 -1.84 -17.19
CA LEU A 191 9.40 -1.83 -18.03
C LEU A 191 8.64 -0.50 -17.97
N VAL A 192 8.53 0.10 -16.78
CA VAL A 192 7.91 1.44 -16.62
C VAL A 192 8.69 2.48 -17.41
N ARG A 193 10.03 2.46 -17.34
CA ARG A 193 10.89 3.38 -18.09
C ARG A 193 10.81 3.15 -19.60
N MET A 194 10.79 1.90 -20.05
CA MET A 194 10.63 1.55 -21.46
C MET A 194 9.26 1.99 -21.99
N LEU A 195 8.19 1.78 -21.22
CA LEU A 195 6.85 2.20 -21.59
C LEU A 195 6.74 3.73 -21.65
N ALA A 196 7.25 4.44 -20.63
CA ALA A 196 7.21 5.91 -20.59
C ALA A 196 8.05 6.57 -21.69
N ALA A 197 9.10 5.90 -22.18
CA ALA A 197 9.88 6.35 -23.34
C ALA A 197 9.13 6.15 -24.68
N GLY A 198 8.03 5.39 -24.70
CA GLY A 198 7.22 5.15 -25.88
C GLY A 198 6.49 6.40 -26.39
N PRO A 199 5.76 6.31 -27.52
CA PRO A 199 5.01 7.43 -28.06
C PRO A 199 3.85 7.81 -27.14
N ALA A 200 3.64 9.12 -26.98
CA ALA A 200 2.45 9.69 -26.32
C ALA A 200 1.43 10.09 -27.39
N ILE A 201 0.15 10.20 -27.02
CA ILE A 201 -0.90 10.63 -27.95
C ILE A 201 -0.68 12.09 -28.39
N ASP A 202 -0.33 12.95 -27.44
CA ASP A 202 -0.02 14.36 -27.65
C ASP A 202 1.02 14.85 -26.62
N ALA A 203 1.40 16.14 -26.72
CA ALA A 203 2.33 16.76 -25.79
C ALA A 203 1.76 16.89 -24.37
N ALA A 204 0.43 17.04 -24.22
CA ALA A 204 -0.20 17.17 -22.92
C ALA A 204 -0.16 15.84 -22.14
N ASP A 205 -0.38 14.72 -22.81
CA ASP A 205 -0.26 13.37 -22.25
C ASP A 205 1.18 13.05 -21.84
N ARG A 206 2.17 13.52 -22.60
CA ARG A 206 3.59 13.47 -22.19
C ARG A 206 3.83 14.24 -20.89
N GLU A 207 3.32 15.47 -20.81
CA GLU A 207 3.49 16.33 -19.64
C GLU A 207 2.88 15.69 -18.38
N VAL A 208 1.71 15.04 -18.50
CA VAL A 208 1.10 14.30 -17.39
C VAL A 208 2.02 13.18 -16.88
N VAL A 209 2.66 12.43 -17.78
CA VAL A 209 3.62 11.38 -17.37
C VAL A 209 4.80 11.98 -16.62
N ASP A 210 5.38 13.05 -17.14
CA ASP A 210 6.62 13.62 -16.63
C ASP A 210 6.43 14.48 -15.38
N GLN A 211 5.29 15.17 -15.23
CA GLN A 211 4.99 16.05 -14.09
C GLN A 211 4.05 15.45 -13.05
N GLN A 212 3.26 14.42 -13.39
CA GLN A 212 2.26 13.87 -12.46
C GLN A 212 2.53 12.41 -12.08
N VAL A 213 3.08 11.59 -12.97
CA VAL A 213 3.27 10.15 -12.73
C VAL A 213 4.71 9.84 -12.29
N LEU A 214 5.71 10.28 -13.05
CA LEU A 214 7.13 9.98 -12.83
C LEU A 214 7.82 11.00 -11.91
N VAL A 215 7.11 11.44 -10.88
CA VAL A 215 7.61 12.37 -9.86
C VAL A 215 7.19 11.94 -8.45
N ALA A 216 7.70 12.64 -7.44
CA ALA A 216 7.23 12.55 -6.07
C ALA A 216 6.69 13.91 -5.61
N ARG A 217 5.37 14.00 -5.48
CA ARG A 217 4.63 15.18 -5.06
C ARG A 217 4.10 15.01 -3.63
N ARG A 218 4.33 15.99 -2.77
CA ARG A 218 3.80 16.02 -1.40
C ARG A 218 2.38 16.55 -1.44
N GLU A 219 1.45 15.78 -0.87
CA GLU A 219 0.08 16.24 -0.67
C GLU A 219 -0.01 17.18 0.53
N VAL A 220 -0.73 18.28 0.35
CA VAL A 220 -1.08 19.24 1.39
C VAL A 220 -2.59 19.35 1.41
N ALA A 221 -3.19 18.95 2.53
CA ALA A 221 -4.62 19.07 2.76
C ALA A 221 -4.98 20.51 3.14
N PRO A 222 -6.20 20.97 2.84
CA PRO A 222 -6.64 22.30 3.22
C PRO A 222 -6.92 22.37 4.73
N GLU A 223 -6.77 23.56 5.28
CA GLU A 223 -7.20 23.99 6.60
C GLU A 223 -8.15 25.20 6.47
N PRO A 224 -9.07 25.42 7.43
CA PRO A 224 -9.90 26.63 7.46
C PRO A 224 -9.05 27.90 7.58
N ASP A 225 -9.46 29.01 6.95
CA ASP A 225 -8.71 30.28 6.97
C ASP A 225 -8.51 30.87 8.38
N ASN A 226 -9.46 30.61 9.28
CA ASN A 226 -9.33 30.92 10.70
C ASN A 226 -9.53 29.66 11.56
N PRO A 227 -8.47 28.85 11.80
CA PRO A 227 -8.58 27.59 12.53
C PRO A 227 -9.09 27.76 13.97
N GLN A 228 -8.74 28.88 14.62
CA GLN A 228 -9.13 29.16 16.00
C GLN A 228 -10.63 29.44 16.11
N GLU A 229 -11.16 30.27 15.22
CA GLU A 229 -12.60 30.57 15.18
C GLU A 229 -13.41 29.33 14.77
N TYR A 230 -12.91 28.56 13.79
CA TYR A 230 -13.53 27.30 13.40
C TYR A 230 -13.60 26.31 14.58
N ALA A 231 -12.51 26.15 15.34
CA ALA A 231 -12.49 25.33 16.54
C ALA A 231 -13.43 25.86 17.64
N ALA A 232 -13.51 27.19 17.82
CA ALA A 232 -14.39 27.82 18.79
C ALA A 232 -15.87 27.60 18.44
N ARG A 233 -16.26 27.66 17.16
CA ARG A 233 -17.63 27.37 16.70
C ARG A 233 -18.03 25.92 16.99
N ILE A 234 -17.13 24.97 16.73
CA ILE A 234 -17.37 23.55 17.08
C ILE A 234 -17.51 23.39 18.59
N ALA A 235 -16.63 24.00 19.38
CA ALA A 235 -16.70 23.93 20.84
C ALA A 235 -18.00 24.55 21.40
N ALA A 236 -18.44 25.68 20.84
CA ALA A 236 -19.70 26.32 21.21
C ALA A 236 -20.92 25.46 20.87
N ALA A 237 -20.93 24.83 19.69
CA ALA A 237 -22.01 23.91 19.29
C ALA A 237 -22.07 22.65 20.16
N ILE A 238 -20.91 22.14 20.58
CA ILE A 238 -20.82 21.05 21.55
C ILE A 238 -21.41 21.50 22.90
N ALA A 239 -21.00 22.68 23.40
CA ALA A 239 -21.46 23.20 24.68
C ALA A 239 -22.96 23.52 24.68
N SER A 240 -23.51 24.05 23.59
CA SER A 240 -24.94 24.32 23.48
C SER A 240 -25.75 23.02 23.52
N LEU A 241 -25.33 21.99 22.78
CA LEU A 241 -26.01 20.70 22.81
C LEU A 241 -25.91 20.00 24.18
N GLU A 242 -24.76 20.14 24.85
CA GLU A 242 -24.55 19.63 26.21
C GLU A 242 -25.50 20.32 27.22
N ALA A 243 -25.77 21.61 27.05
CA ALA A 243 -26.72 22.37 27.88
C ALA A 243 -28.19 22.06 27.55
N ASP A 244 -28.53 21.96 26.25
CA ASP A 244 -29.90 21.77 25.78
C ASP A 244 -30.41 20.34 26.00
N SER A 245 -29.52 19.34 25.99
CA SER A 245 -29.89 17.92 26.12
C SER A 245 -28.81 17.13 26.90
N PRO A 246 -28.66 17.40 28.21
CA PRO A 246 -27.61 16.80 29.03
C PRO A 246 -27.72 15.28 29.11
N GLU A 247 -28.93 14.72 29.18
CA GLU A 247 -29.15 13.26 29.23
C GLU A 247 -28.71 12.56 27.94
N PHE A 248 -29.01 13.14 26.78
CA PHE A 248 -28.57 12.62 25.48
C PHE A 248 -27.05 12.70 25.34
N PHE A 249 -26.46 13.84 25.70
CA PHE A 249 -25.02 14.05 25.63
C PHE A 249 -24.25 13.13 26.59
N ALA A 250 -24.76 12.93 27.80
CA ALA A 250 -24.17 12.04 28.81
C ALA A 250 -24.17 10.56 28.37
N THR A 251 -25.12 10.16 27.52
CA THR A 251 -25.19 8.80 26.99
C THR A 251 -24.02 8.51 26.03
N GLN A 252 -23.60 9.49 25.22
CA GLN A 252 -22.54 9.31 24.20
C GLN A 252 -21.70 10.59 23.93
N PRO A 253 -20.91 11.08 24.90
CA PRO A 253 -20.28 12.40 24.81
C PRO A 253 -19.23 12.47 23.70
N ALA A 254 -18.34 11.47 23.60
CA ALA A 254 -17.27 11.45 22.60
C ALA A 254 -17.81 11.28 21.16
N ALA A 255 -18.79 10.40 20.97
CA ALA A 255 -19.41 10.17 19.67
C ALA A 255 -20.18 11.42 19.19
N THR A 256 -20.90 12.08 20.10
CA THR A 256 -21.62 13.32 19.80
C THR A 256 -20.68 14.45 19.41
N ARG A 257 -19.59 14.67 20.18
CA ARG A 257 -18.54 15.65 19.85
C ARG A 257 -17.95 15.42 18.46
N ARG A 258 -17.63 14.15 18.13
CA ARG A 258 -17.08 13.77 16.82
C ARG A 258 -18.10 13.91 15.69
N ARG A 259 -19.38 13.60 15.92
CA ARG A 259 -20.47 13.79 14.95
C ARG A 259 -20.60 15.26 14.58
N ILE A 260 -20.65 16.15 15.59
CA ILE A 260 -20.69 17.60 15.38
C ILE A 260 -19.45 18.05 14.60
N ALA A 261 -18.25 17.66 15.02
CA ALA A 261 -17.02 18.02 14.31
C ALA A 261 -16.99 17.51 12.85
N ALA A 262 -17.52 16.31 12.60
CA ALA A 262 -17.63 15.74 11.26
C ALA A 262 -18.67 16.45 10.40
N GLU A 263 -19.79 16.89 11.00
CA GLU A 263 -20.81 17.69 10.34
C GLU A 263 -20.25 19.05 9.92
N TYR A 264 -19.61 19.78 10.84
CA TYR A 264 -18.92 21.04 10.53
C TYR A 264 -17.85 20.86 9.45
N ARG A 265 -17.11 19.75 9.49
CA ARG A 265 -16.11 19.44 8.46
C ARG A 265 -16.76 19.23 7.10
N ARG A 266 -17.87 18.48 7.02
CA ARG A 266 -18.61 18.29 5.77
C ARG A 266 -19.16 19.62 5.25
N GLN A 267 -19.77 20.42 6.12
CA GLN A 267 -20.31 21.74 5.78
C GLN A 267 -19.21 22.66 5.21
N TRP A 268 -18.03 22.71 5.84
CA TRP A 268 -16.90 23.51 5.34
C TRP A 268 -16.39 23.04 3.97
N HIS A 269 -16.46 21.74 3.68
CA HIS A 269 -16.11 21.21 2.36
C HIS A 269 -17.23 21.32 1.31
N THR A 270 -18.39 21.87 1.67
CA THR A 270 -19.53 22.09 0.77
C THR A 270 -19.71 23.59 0.52
N VAL A 271 -19.55 24.00 -0.74
CA VAL A 271 -19.75 25.37 -1.20
C VAL A 271 -21.13 25.48 -1.84
N THR A 272 -22.07 26.12 -1.14
CA THR A 272 -23.41 26.39 -1.67
C THR A 272 -23.39 27.54 -2.68
N PRO A 273 -24.41 27.69 -3.55
CA PRO A 273 -24.45 28.71 -4.60
C PRO A 273 -24.33 30.17 -4.12
N ASP A 274 -24.66 30.42 -2.86
CA ASP A 274 -24.67 31.74 -2.21
C ASP A 274 -23.40 32.03 -1.40
N MET A 275 -22.47 31.08 -1.31
CA MET A 275 -21.28 31.19 -0.47
C MET A 275 -19.98 31.16 -1.27
N GLU A 276 -18.97 31.85 -0.73
CA GLU A 276 -17.57 31.66 -1.10
C GLU A 276 -16.84 31.02 0.08
N THR A 277 -16.02 30.01 -0.18
CA THR A 277 -15.23 29.34 0.86
C THR A 277 -13.75 29.44 0.55
N THR A 278 -12.95 29.80 1.55
CA THR A 278 -11.49 29.86 1.45
C THR A 278 -10.88 28.63 2.10
N PHE A 279 -10.04 27.95 1.34
CA PHE A 279 -9.23 26.81 1.75
C PHE A 279 -7.77 27.26 1.83
N VAL A 280 -7.14 27.08 2.98
CA VAL A 280 -5.74 27.47 3.19
C VAL A 280 -4.88 26.23 3.18
N PHE A 281 -3.82 26.23 2.37
CA PHE A 281 -2.86 25.14 2.29
C PHE A 281 -1.57 25.62 2.95
N PRO A 282 -1.33 25.24 4.22
CA PRO A 282 -0.21 25.78 4.95
C PRO A 282 1.10 25.09 4.58
N ARG A 283 2.21 25.80 4.79
CA ARG A 283 3.57 25.23 4.75
C ARG A 283 3.86 24.50 3.44
N LEU A 284 3.72 25.19 2.31
CA LEU A 284 4.04 24.63 0.99
C LEU A 284 5.56 24.42 0.81
N GLY A 285 6.40 25.20 1.50
CA GLY A 285 7.85 25.18 1.34
C GLY A 285 8.29 25.83 0.03
N THR A 286 7.47 26.73 -0.51
CA THR A 286 7.63 27.35 -1.83
C THR A 286 8.02 28.82 -1.77
N GLN A 287 8.09 29.39 -0.56
CA GLN A 287 8.46 30.79 -0.37
C GLN A 287 9.83 31.09 -1.00
N GLY A 288 9.87 32.09 -1.89
CA GLY A 288 11.10 32.47 -2.60
C GLY A 288 11.58 31.49 -3.67
N ARG A 289 10.83 30.42 -3.96
CA ARG A 289 11.14 29.44 -5.01
C ARG A 289 10.29 29.70 -6.25
N ALA A 290 10.86 30.42 -7.22
CA ALA A 290 10.20 30.68 -8.50
C ALA A 290 10.12 29.43 -9.41
N ASP A 291 10.89 28.39 -9.11
CA ASP A 291 10.93 27.10 -9.80
C ASP A 291 9.97 26.05 -9.18
N ALA A 292 9.20 26.42 -8.16
CA ALA A 292 8.34 25.48 -7.47
C ALA A 292 7.16 25.05 -8.38
N GLU A 293 7.17 23.77 -8.76
CA GLU A 293 6.04 23.12 -9.41
C GLU A 293 4.97 22.77 -8.38
N VAL A 294 3.86 23.49 -8.44
CA VAL A 294 2.72 23.35 -7.55
C VAL A 294 1.47 23.11 -8.36
N GLN A 295 0.72 22.07 -7.98
CA GLN A 295 -0.50 21.66 -8.66
C GLN A 295 -1.67 21.67 -7.68
N LEU A 296 -2.83 22.11 -8.15
CA LEU A 296 -4.09 22.00 -7.41
C LEU A 296 -4.89 20.83 -7.98
N GLU A 297 -5.10 19.80 -7.18
CA GLU A 297 -5.96 18.69 -7.54
C GLU A 297 -7.35 18.91 -6.95
N VAL A 298 -8.36 18.80 -7.82
CA VAL A 298 -9.77 19.04 -7.52
C VAL A 298 -10.59 17.84 -7.99
N GLU A 299 -11.38 17.26 -7.09
CA GLU A 299 -12.42 16.27 -7.39
C GLU A 299 -13.74 16.78 -6.81
N ALA A 300 -14.41 17.62 -7.60
CA ALA A 300 -15.65 18.28 -7.22
C ALA A 300 -16.84 17.33 -7.42
N ARG A 301 -17.79 17.33 -6.48
CA ARG A 301 -19.01 16.53 -6.55
C ARG A 301 -20.24 17.42 -6.48
N VAL A 302 -21.17 17.20 -7.39
CA VAL A 302 -22.52 17.76 -7.29
C VAL A 302 -23.29 17.01 -6.19
N THR A 303 -23.92 17.79 -5.32
CA THR A 303 -24.80 17.32 -4.24
C THR A 303 -26.02 18.21 -4.22
N ASN A 304 -27.14 17.73 -3.66
CA ASN A 304 -28.44 18.42 -3.49
C ASN A 304 -29.44 18.38 -4.67
N VAL A 305 -29.15 17.62 -5.72
CA VAL A 305 -30.02 17.37 -6.88
C VAL A 305 -29.90 15.93 -7.37
N ASP A 306 -30.93 15.44 -8.06
CA ASP A 306 -30.99 14.06 -8.60
C ASP A 306 -30.50 13.99 -10.06
N VAL A 307 -29.57 14.87 -10.42
CA VAL A 307 -28.92 14.87 -11.74
C VAL A 307 -27.56 14.20 -11.60
N ASP A 308 -27.44 13.01 -12.18
CA ASP A 308 -26.15 12.30 -12.19
C ASP A 308 -25.15 13.04 -13.09
N LEU A 309 -23.91 13.18 -12.60
CA LEU A 309 -22.79 13.78 -13.32
C LEU A 309 -23.00 15.21 -13.86
N ALA A 310 -23.88 16.02 -13.25
CA ALA A 310 -24.03 17.43 -13.64
C ALA A 310 -22.68 18.19 -13.60
N ASP A 311 -22.48 19.09 -14.54
CA ASP A 311 -21.26 19.90 -14.61
C ASP A 311 -21.13 20.81 -13.38
N VAL A 312 -19.90 20.92 -12.88
CA VAL A 312 -19.51 21.77 -11.75
C VAL A 312 -18.83 23.01 -12.29
N ARG A 313 -19.46 24.17 -12.08
CA ARG A 313 -18.98 25.50 -12.45
C ARG A 313 -18.54 26.28 -11.22
N PHE A 314 -17.31 26.76 -11.22
CA PHE A 314 -16.78 27.55 -10.11
C PHE A 314 -15.72 28.56 -10.56
N ALA A 315 -15.52 29.58 -9.73
CA ALA A 315 -14.46 30.56 -9.90
C ALA A 315 -13.43 30.40 -8.78
N LEU A 316 -12.14 30.59 -9.11
CA LEU A 316 -11.03 30.44 -8.18
C LEU A 316 -10.28 31.77 -7.96
N TRP A 317 -9.80 31.99 -6.74
CA TRP A 317 -8.80 33.01 -6.44
C TRP A 317 -7.62 32.36 -5.74
N LEU A 318 -6.41 32.69 -6.18
CA LEU A 318 -5.16 32.27 -5.56
C LEU A 318 -4.58 33.48 -4.82
N ASN A 319 -4.44 33.38 -3.50
CA ASN A 319 -3.93 34.47 -2.65
C ASN A 319 -4.66 35.80 -2.90
N GLY A 320 -5.99 35.73 -3.08
CA GLY A 320 -6.85 36.89 -3.34
C GLY A 320 -6.87 37.40 -4.79
N ARG A 321 -6.04 36.83 -5.68
CA ARG A 321 -5.97 37.21 -7.10
C ARG A 321 -6.81 36.24 -7.95
N PRO A 322 -7.65 36.73 -8.88
CA PRO A 322 -8.48 35.88 -9.72
C PRO A 322 -7.64 34.97 -10.63
N TRP A 323 -8.03 33.72 -10.77
CA TRP A 323 -7.38 32.72 -11.63
C TRP A 323 -8.40 31.63 -12.05
N PRO A 324 -8.30 31.04 -13.25
CA PRO A 324 -7.43 31.45 -14.36
C PRO A 324 -7.94 32.73 -15.04
N LEU A 325 -7.03 33.40 -15.76
CA LEU A 325 -7.30 34.62 -16.51
C LEU A 325 -7.23 34.32 -18.01
N ALA A 326 -8.27 34.64 -18.76
CA ALA A 326 -8.22 34.75 -20.21
C ALA A 326 -8.43 36.21 -20.61
N ASN A 327 -7.52 36.76 -21.40
CA ASN A 327 -7.55 38.16 -21.86
C ASN A 327 -7.69 39.19 -20.71
N GLY A 328 -7.12 38.89 -19.53
CA GLY A 328 -7.19 39.76 -18.35
C GLY A 328 -8.50 39.67 -17.55
N THR A 329 -9.46 38.85 -17.99
CA THR A 329 -10.71 38.57 -17.27
C THR A 329 -10.70 37.18 -16.64
N GLN A 330 -11.29 37.06 -15.45
CA GLN A 330 -11.43 35.77 -14.77
C GLN A 330 -12.36 34.85 -15.57
N VAL A 331 -11.94 33.61 -15.76
CA VAL A 331 -12.74 32.57 -16.40
C VAL A 331 -13.29 31.63 -15.33
N GLU A 332 -14.54 31.23 -15.51
CA GLU A 332 -15.14 30.17 -14.70
C GLU A 332 -14.72 28.80 -15.24
N GLU A 333 -14.30 27.92 -14.36
CA GLU A 333 -13.95 26.55 -14.71
C GLU A 333 -15.21 25.67 -14.68
N THR A 334 -15.37 24.85 -15.71
CA THR A 334 -16.47 23.88 -15.81
C THR A 334 -15.87 22.48 -15.85
N LEU A 335 -16.10 21.69 -14.80
CA LEU A 335 -15.58 20.33 -14.66
C LEU A 335 -16.71 19.33 -14.56
N PRO A 336 -16.58 18.13 -15.16
CA PRO A 336 -17.53 17.06 -14.93
C PRO A 336 -17.48 16.61 -13.45
N SER A 337 -18.65 16.39 -12.84
CA SER A 337 -18.73 15.91 -11.45
C SER A 337 -18.04 14.56 -11.28
N ARG A 338 -17.36 14.38 -10.13
CA ARG A 338 -16.51 13.22 -9.78
C ARG A 338 -15.26 13.03 -10.63
N ALA A 339 -15.02 13.87 -11.64
CA ALA A 339 -13.77 13.84 -12.36
C ALA A 339 -12.66 14.52 -11.57
N ARG A 340 -11.49 13.86 -11.52
CA ARG A 340 -10.30 14.41 -10.93
C ARG A 340 -9.59 15.28 -11.95
N HIS A 341 -9.39 16.56 -11.61
CA HIS A 341 -8.69 17.52 -12.44
C HIS A 341 -7.46 18.05 -11.70
N VAL A 342 -6.37 18.26 -12.44
CA VAL A 342 -5.11 18.77 -11.90
C VAL A 342 -4.78 20.06 -12.64
N PHE A 343 -4.70 21.15 -11.88
CA PHE A 343 -4.35 22.47 -12.38
C PHE A 343 -2.90 22.80 -12.05
N ASP A 344 -2.10 23.18 -13.04
CA ASP A 344 -0.77 23.72 -12.83
C ASP A 344 -0.87 25.18 -12.36
N LEU A 345 -0.39 25.45 -11.14
CA LEU A 345 -0.50 26.78 -10.55
C LEU A 345 0.74 27.62 -10.89
N PRO A 346 0.58 28.89 -11.29
CA PRO A 346 1.71 29.74 -11.65
C PRO A 346 2.53 30.11 -10.42
N ALA A 347 3.85 29.81 -10.45
CA ALA A 347 4.77 30.04 -9.33
C ALA A 347 4.76 31.49 -8.82
N GLU A 348 4.57 32.48 -9.71
CA GLU A 348 4.48 33.91 -9.37
C GLU A 348 3.37 34.22 -8.35
N ARG A 349 2.27 33.47 -8.37
CA ARG A 349 1.13 33.68 -7.46
C ARG A 349 1.32 32.99 -6.11
N ILE A 350 2.28 32.08 -6.01
CA ILE A 350 2.51 31.20 -4.87
C ILE A 350 3.77 31.62 -4.11
N ALA A 351 4.83 32.04 -4.80
CA ALA A 351 6.14 32.31 -4.22
C ALA A 351 6.17 33.45 -3.18
N GLU A 352 5.15 34.32 -3.16
CA GLU A 352 5.02 35.45 -2.21
C GLU A 352 4.74 34.99 -0.77
N SER A 353 4.11 33.82 -0.58
CA SER A 353 3.66 33.31 0.72
C SER A 353 3.95 31.82 0.84
N ASP A 354 4.31 31.35 2.03
CA ASP A 354 4.47 29.90 2.25
C ASP A 354 3.12 29.17 2.34
N ASP A 355 2.04 29.92 2.58
CA ASP A 355 0.68 29.42 2.59
C ASP A 355 -0.05 29.83 1.30
N LEU A 356 -0.78 28.91 0.69
CA LEU A 356 -1.65 29.19 -0.45
C LEU A 356 -3.09 29.28 0.02
N ARG A 357 -3.73 30.42 -0.20
CA ARG A 357 -5.17 30.60 0.00
C ARG A 357 -5.89 30.39 -1.33
N VAL A 358 -6.72 29.36 -1.42
CA VAL A 358 -7.60 29.10 -2.55
C VAL A 358 -9.02 29.44 -2.15
N ARG A 359 -9.57 30.51 -2.70
CA ARG A 359 -10.99 30.84 -2.54
C ARG A 359 -11.78 30.25 -3.70
N VAL A 360 -12.86 29.56 -3.38
CA VAL A 360 -13.77 28.92 -4.34
C VAL A 360 -15.13 29.60 -4.22
N ALA A 361 -15.65 30.10 -5.34
CA ALA A 361 -17.03 30.57 -5.44
C ALA A 361 -17.83 29.63 -6.33
N ASN A 362 -18.98 29.18 -5.85
CA ASN A 362 -19.88 28.34 -6.63
C ASN A 362 -20.59 29.19 -7.71
N ARG A 363 -20.49 28.75 -8.96
CA ARG A 363 -21.13 29.37 -10.14
C ARG A 363 -22.02 28.38 -10.89
N ASN A 364 -22.45 27.32 -10.20
CA ASN A 364 -23.35 26.33 -10.76
C ASN A 364 -24.66 26.98 -11.17
N LEU A 365 -25.08 26.65 -12.39
CA LEU A 365 -26.41 26.99 -12.87
C LEU A 365 -27.42 25.96 -12.38
N VAL A 366 -28.70 26.32 -12.43
CA VAL A 366 -29.80 25.38 -12.17
C VAL A 366 -29.81 24.33 -13.29
N PRO A 367 -29.61 23.04 -12.98
CA PRO A 367 -29.66 21.99 -14.00
C PRO A 367 -31.06 21.89 -14.62
N PRO A 368 -31.18 21.40 -15.87
CA PRO A 368 -32.48 21.11 -16.47
C PRO A 368 -33.29 20.15 -15.59
N GLY A 369 -34.53 20.50 -15.24
CA GLY A 369 -35.40 19.69 -14.39
C GLY A 369 -35.32 20.00 -12.90
N GLU A 370 -34.40 20.88 -12.49
CA GLU A 370 -34.24 21.30 -11.09
C GLU A 370 -34.74 22.72 -10.86
N THR A 371 -35.02 23.04 -9.59
CA THR A 371 -35.53 24.37 -9.18
C THR A 371 -34.50 25.22 -8.44
N ARG A 372 -33.34 24.63 -8.11
CA ARG A 372 -32.29 25.27 -7.31
C ARG A 372 -30.91 25.00 -7.91
N PRO A 373 -29.95 25.92 -7.76
CA PRO A 373 -28.58 25.69 -8.17
C PRO A 373 -27.90 24.68 -7.23
N THR A 374 -26.92 23.97 -7.76
CA THR A 374 -26.33 22.82 -7.08
C THR A 374 -25.20 23.19 -6.14
N ALA A 375 -25.04 22.45 -5.04
CA ALA A 375 -23.92 22.63 -4.12
C ALA A 375 -22.69 21.82 -4.60
N ILE A 376 -21.50 22.42 -4.47
CA ILE A 376 -20.23 21.77 -4.77
C ILE A 376 -19.69 21.17 -3.48
N THR A 377 -19.49 19.86 -3.42
CA THR A 377 -18.87 19.20 -2.29
C THR A 377 -17.52 18.62 -2.68
N PHE A 378 -16.49 18.90 -1.89
CA PHE A 378 -15.18 18.25 -1.96
C PHE A 378 -15.13 17.14 -0.91
N ALA A 379 -14.76 15.91 -1.29
CA ALA A 379 -14.64 14.85 -0.30
C ALA A 379 -13.54 15.21 0.73
N PRO A 380 -13.82 15.19 2.05
CA PRO A 380 -12.81 15.52 3.05
C PRO A 380 -11.55 14.66 2.89
N GLY A 381 -10.39 15.28 2.76
CA GLY A 381 -9.08 14.62 2.62
C GLY A 381 -8.65 14.25 1.20
N ASP A 382 -9.59 13.97 0.27
CA ASP A 382 -9.25 13.53 -1.10
C ASP A 382 -9.76 14.46 -2.21
N GLY A 383 -10.79 15.26 -1.93
CA GLY A 383 -11.51 16.05 -2.95
C GLY A 383 -10.87 17.39 -3.31
N LEU A 384 -10.00 17.93 -2.46
CA LEU A 384 -9.27 19.16 -2.72
C LEU A 384 -7.90 19.09 -2.04
N ARG A 385 -6.82 19.16 -2.81
CA ARG A 385 -5.45 19.10 -2.29
C ARG A 385 -4.47 19.87 -3.16
N VAL A 386 -3.40 20.36 -2.53
CA VAL A 386 -2.25 20.91 -3.24
C VAL A 386 -1.13 19.88 -3.28
N LEU A 387 -0.54 19.72 -4.45
CA LEU A 387 0.55 18.79 -4.73
C LEU A 387 1.80 19.61 -5.04
N VAL A 388 2.82 19.49 -4.17
CA VAL A 388 4.10 20.19 -4.35
C VAL A 388 5.17 19.19 -4.76
N ARG A 389 5.88 19.42 -5.86
CA ARG A 389 6.99 18.52 -6.26
C ARG A 389 8.12 18.58 -5.23
N THR A 390 8.51 17.43 -4.69
CA THR A 390 9.57 17.31 -3.67
C THR A 390 10.72 16.40 -4.08
N GLY A 391 10.53 15.56 -5.09
CA GLY A 391 11.58 14.66 -5.58
C GLY A 391 11.21 13.91 -6.85
N GLY A 392 12.06 12.97 -7.23
CA GLY A 392 11.87 12.09 -8.38
C GLY A 392 11.16 10.78 -8.05
N PHE A 393 10.69 10.10 -9.09
CA PHE A 393 10.04 8.80 -9.01
C PHE A 393 10.93 7.73 -8.36
N GLU A 394 12.23 7.73 -8.62
CA GLU A 394 13.16 6.64 -8.29
C GLU A 394 13.26 6.41 -6.79
N ALA A 395 13.47 7.50 -6.04
CA ALA A 395 13.54 7.43 -4.59
C ALA A 395 12.21 6.98 -3.99
N ASN A 396 11.09 7.43 -4.57
CA ASN A 396 9.76 7.03 -4.13
C ASN A 396 9.46 5.55 -4.46
N PHE A 397 9.94 5.08 -5.61
CA PHE A 397 9.83 3.70 -6.05
C PHE A 397 10.58 2.76 -5.11
N ILE A 398 11.81 3.12 -4.71
CA ILE A 398 12.58 2.37 -3.71
C ILE A 398 11.84 2.33 -2.36
N ARG A 399 11.24 3.44 -1.91
CA ARG A 399 10.43 3.46 -0.68
C ARG A 399 9.25 2.48 -0.77
N CYS A 400 8.59 2.41 -1.93
CA CYS A 400 7.52 1.44 -2.16
C CYS A 400 8.02 -0.01 -2.11
N LEU A 401 9.18 -0.32 -2.72
CA LEU A 401 9.78 -1.65 -2.67
C LEU A 401 10.19 -2.05 -1.24
N VAL A 402 10.74 -1.10 -0.48
CA VAL A 402 11.14 -1.32 0.92
C VAL A 402 9.92 -1.62 1.79
N LEU A 403 8.81 -0.89 1.60
CA LEU A 403 7.54 -1.20 2.25
C LEU A 403 7.01 -2.58 1.85
N LEU A 404 7.05 -2.92 0.56
CA LEU A 404 6.64 -4.25 0.08
C LEU A 404 7.47 -5.36 0.73
N TRP A 405 8.79 -5.20 0.79
CA TRP A 405 9.69 -6.12 1.49
C TRP A 405 9.35 -6.26 2.98
N GLY A 406 9.05 -5.15 3.67
CA GLY A 406 8.61 -5.18 5.06
C GLY A 406 7.31 -5.99 5.26
N LYS A 407 6.34 -5.87 4.33
CA LYS A 407 5.12 -6.69 4.35
C LYS A 407 5.42 -8.18 4.22
N LEU A 408 6.38 -8.56 3.35
CA LEU A 408 6.82 -9.95 3.21
C LEU A 408 7.54 -10.45 4.47
N ALA A 409 8.34 -9.60 5.13
CA ALA A 409 9.02 -9.97 6.38
C ALA A 409 8.03 -10.32 7.51
N LEU A 410 6.89 -9.61 7.59
CA LEU A 410 5.80 -9.98 8.49
C LEU A 410 5.19 -11.34 8.12
N VAL A 411 4.88 -11.56 6.84
CA VAL A 411 4.30 -12.82 6.35
C VAL A 411 5.24 -13.99 6.64
N ALA A 412 6.55 -13.78 6.46
CA ALA A 412 7.58 -14.75 6.82
C ALA A 412 7.56 -15.07 8.32
N ALA A 413 7.44 -14.06 9.19
CA ALA A 413 7.36 -14.27 10.64
C ALA A 413 6.10 -15.07 11.03
N ALA A 414 4.96 -14.73 10.43
CA ALA A 414 3.71 -15.46 10.64
C ALA A 414 3.84 -16.92 10.17
N GLY A 415 4.43 -17.16 8.99
CA GLY A 415 4.63 -18.50 8.46
C GLY A 415 5.61 -19.35 9.27
N VAL A 416 6.70 -18.76 9.76
CA VAL A 416 7.65 -19.44 10.65
C VAL A 416 6.99 -19.79 11.99
N ALA A 417 6.24 -18.86 12.58
CA ALA A 417 5.50 -19.11 13.82
C ALA A 417 4.43 -20.19 13.63
N ALA A 418 3.63 -20.11 12.58
CA ALA A 418 2.60 -21.09 12.25
C ALA A 418 3.21 -22.48 11.97
N GLY A 419 4.34 -22.54 11.27
CA GLY A 419 5.04 -23.80 10.99
C GLY A 419 5.64 -24.45 12.25
N ALA A 420 5.99 -23.66 13.27
CA ALA A 420 6.42 -24.19 14.56
C ALA A 420 5.25 -24.78 15.38
N MET A 421 4.06 -24.20 15.22
CA MET A 421 2.84 -24.54 15.98
C MET A 421 2.03 -25.68 15.35
N PHE A 422 1.96 -25.74 14.03
CA PHE A 422 1.02 -26.59 13.29
C PHE A 422 1.73 -27.50 12.28
N ASP A 423 1.00 -28.50 11.79
CA ASP A 423 1.44 -29.34 10.67
C ASP A 423 1.26 -28.59 9.34
N LEU A 424 1.97 -28.99 8.28
CA LEU A 424 2.13 -28.19 7.04
C LEU A 424 0.81 -27.63 6.46
N PRO A 425 -0.27 -28.40 6.25
CA PRO A 425 -1.50 -27.86 5.68
C PRO A 425 -2.15 -26.81 6.57
N SER A 426 -2.15 -27.04 7.88
CA SER A 426 -2.72 -26.13 8.88
C SER A 426 -1.88 -24.87 9.05
N ALA A 427 -0.55 -24.98 8.97
CA ALA A 427 0.36 -23.83 9.02
C ALA A 427 0.14 -22.90 7.82
N ILE A 428 0.02 -23.46 6.61
CA ILE A 428 -0.28 -22.67 5.40
C ILE A 428 -1.63 -21.97 5.53
N LEU A 429 -2.68 -22.69 5.95
CA LEU A 429 -4.01 -22.11 6.12
C LEU A 429 -4.00 -20.98 7.16
N ALA A 430 -3.38 -21.19 8.32
CA ALA A 430 -3.28 -20.18 9.36
C ALA A 430 -2.56 -18.91 8.85
N THR A 431 -1.43 -19.09 8.16
CA THR A 431 -0.67 -17.97 7.59
C THR A 431 -1.46 -17.24 6.50
N LEU A 432 -2.19 -17.98 5.66
CA LEU A 432 -3.05 -17.40 4.62
C LEU A 432 -4.19 -16.57 5.22
N VAL A 433 -4.84 -17.07 6.28
CA VAL A 433 -5.89 -16.33 6.99
C VAL A 433 -5.33 -15.06 7.62
N LEU A 434 -4.15 -15.13 8.24
CA LEU A 434 -3.48 -13.94 8.78
C LEU A 434 -3.14 -12.93 7.67
N ALA A 435 -2.56 -13.39 6.56
CA ALA A 435 -2.23 -12.53 5.42
C ALA A 435 -3.48 -11.90 4.77
N ALA A 436 -4.53 -12.69 4.56
CA ALA A 436 -5.80 -12.23 4.00
C ALA A 436 -6.52 -11.25 4.93
N GLY A 437 -6.51 -11.51 6.24
CA GLY A 437 -7.08 -10.59 7.24
C GLY A 437 -6.30 -9.26 7.31
N ALA A 438 -4.97 -9.32 7.21
CA ALA A 438 -4.12 -8.14 7.18
C ALA A 438 -4.33 -7.29 5.91
N LEU A 439 -4.53 -7.93 4.74
CA LEU A 439 -4.92 -7.28 3.49
C LEU A 439 -6.36 -6.75 3.52
N GLY A 440 -7.31 -7.51 4.06
CA GLY A 440 -8.73 -7.11 4.10
C GLY A 440 -9.09 -6.18 5.25
N SER A 441 -8.15 -5.86 6.14
CA SER A 441 -8.41 -5.18 7.41
C SER A 441 -9.16 -3.86 7.29
N GLU A 442 -8.95 -3.08 6.22
CA GLU A 442 -9.70 -1.83 5.97
C GLU A 442 -11.14 -2.10 5.52
N PHE A 443 -11.33 -3.05 4.61
CA PHE A 443 -12.65 -3.50 4.21
C PHE A 443 -13.43 -4.06 5.41
N PHE A 444 -12.77 -4.84 6.28
CA PHE A 444 -13.38 -5.34 7.51
C PHE A 444 -13.70 -4.20 8.48
N ARG A 445 -12.81 -3.22 8.67
CA ARG A 445 -13.11 -2.03 9.51
C ARG A 445 -14.33 -1.27 9.02
N ASP A 446 -14.44 -1.10 7.71
CA ASP A 446 -15.54 -0.41 7.04
C ASP A 446 -16.85 -1.22 7.12
N ALA A 447 -16.82 -2.50 6.74
CA ALA A 447 -17.97 -3.40 6.77
C ALA A 447 -18.53 -3.63 8.18
N LEU A 448 -17.67 -3.68 9.19
CA LEU A 448 -18.09 -3.83 10.60
C LEU A 448 -18.57 -2.50 11.21
N GLY A 449 -18.41 -1.38 10.49
CA GLY A 449 -18.73 -0.05 10.99
C GLY A 449 -17.95 0.29 12.26
N THR A 450 -16.72 -0.22 12.40
CA THR A 450 -15.90 -0.04 13.62
C THR A 450 -15.57 1.44 13.84
N TYR A 451 -15.71 2.27 12.80
CA TYR A 451 -15.68 3.73 12.86
C TYR A 451 -16.82 4.36 13.70
N ASN A 452 -17.84 3.60 14.09
CA ASN A 452 -18.97 4.09 14.89
C ASN A 452 -18.70 4.06 16.41
N VAL A 453 -17.66 3.35 16.88
CA VAL A 453 -17.30 3.32 18.31
C VAL A 453 -15.95 4.01 18.49
N VAL A 454 -16.02 5.27 18.91
CA VAL A 454 -14.90 6.20 18.78
C VAL A 454 -14.53 6.74 20.17
N GLY A 455 -13.53 6.11 20.79
CA GLY A 455 -12.80 6.63 21.96
C GLY A 455 -11.48 7.33 21.56
N GLU A 456 -10.97 8.25 22.39
CA GLU A 456 -9.67 8.94 22.18
C GLU A 456 -8.47 8.07 22.55
N SER A 457 -8.67 7.05 23.39
CA SER A 457 -7.70 6.04 23.76
C SER A 457 -8.23 4.63 23.50
N THR A 458 -7.33 3.64 23.41
CA THR A 458 -7.70 2.22 23.23
C THR A 458 -8.65 1.76 24.35
N TRP A 459 -8.45 2.22 25.58
CA TRP A 459 -9.32 1.93 26.72
C TRP A 459 -10.66 2.69 26.67
N GLY A 460 -10.67 3.94 26.19
CA GLY A 460 -11.91 4.70 25.99
C GLY A 460 -12.85 4.01 24.99
N ARG A 461 -12.30 3.46 23.89
CA ARG A 461 -13.07 2.66 22.92
C ARG A 461 -13.74 1.44 23.54
N VAL A 462 -13.06 0.77 24.46
CA VAL A 462 -13.59 -0.42 25.16
C VAL A 462 -14.75 -0.03 26.07
N VAL A 463 -14.60 1.04 26.85
CA VAL A 463 -15.64 1.53 27.77
C VAL A 463 -16.86 2.02 26.98
N ASP A 464 -16.66 2.85 25.96
CA ASP A 464 -17.73 3.37 25.11
C ASP A 464 -18.51 2.23 24.42
N ARG A 465 -17.82 1.18 23.99
CA ARG A 465 -18.48 0.02 23.38
C ARG A 465 -19.34 -0.75 24.37
N MET A 466 -18.86 -0.91 25.62
CA MET A 466 -19.58 -1.61 26.68
C MET A 466 -20.84 -0.86 27.09
N THR A 467 -20.75 0.47 27.23
CA THR A 467 -21.91 1.31 27.59
C THR A 467 -22.97 1.31 26.49
N LEU A 468 -22.55 1.41 25.22
CA LEU A 468 -23.44 1.33 24.06
C LEU A 468 -24.09 -0.05 23.94
N ALA A 469 -23.32 -1.13 24.08
CA ALA A 469 -23.86 -2.50 24.02
C ALA A 469 -24.88 -2.76 25.14
N ALA A 470 -24.63 -2.23 26.35
CA ALA A 470 -25.55 -2.32 27.46
C ALA A 470 -26.84 -1.51 27.21
N GLY A 471 -26.75 -0.34 26.59
CA GLY A 471 -27.90 0.47 26.16
C GLY A 471 -28.75 -0.25 25.10
N SER A 472 -28.12 -0.80 24.06
CA SER A 472 -28.83 -1.56 23.01
C SER A 472 -29.50 -2.83 23.53
N LEU A 473 -28.92 -3.51 24.54
CA LEU A 473 -29.58 -4.63 25.23
C LEU A 473 -30.82 -4.19 25.99
N ARG A 474 -30.78 -3.01 26.63
CA ARG A 474 -31.92 -2.44 27.36
C ARG A 474 -33.09 -2.07 26.43
N GLU A 475 -32.78 -1.65 25.20
CA GLU A 475 -33.74 -1.32 24.15
C GLU A 475 -34.18 -2.53 23.29
N GLN A 476 -33.82 -3.76 23.69
CA GLN A 476 -34.10 -5.01 22.96
C GLN A 476 -33.52 -5.06 21.53
N GLN A 477 -32.53 -4.22 21.21
CA GLN A 477 -31.81 -4.22 19.94
C GLN A 477 -30.65 -5.23 19.98
N PHE A 478 -30.99 -6.52 20.08
CA PHE A 478 -30.00 -7.60 20.20
C PHE A 478 -28.97 -7.63 19.08
N TYR A 479 -29.36 -7.24 17.86
CA TYR A 479 -28.46 -7.16 16.72
C TYR A 479 -27.34 -6.11 16.91
N GLU A 480 -27.68 -4.90 17.38
CA GLU A 480 -26.69 -3.83 17.61
C GLU A 480 -25.79 -4.14 18.80
N ALA A 481 -26.34 -4.72 19.86
CA ALA A 481 -25.55 -5.22 20.99
C ALA A 481 -24.55 -6.31 20.57
N PHE A 482 -25.01 -7.29 19.79
CA PHE A 482 -24.15 -8.35 19.26
C PHE A 482 -23.06 -7.80 18.33
N ARG A 483 -23.43 -6.90 17.41
CA ARG A 483 -22.49 -6.21 16.51
C ARG A 483 -21.43 -5.43 17.28
N MET A 484 -21.81 -4.70 18.33
CA MET A 484 -20.88 -3.99 19.20
C MET A 484 -19.94 -4.96 19.93
N LEU A 485 -20.44 -6.07 20.48
CA LEU A 485 -19.60 -7.07 21.13
C LEU A 485 -18.64 -7.78 20.16
N LEU A 486 -19.09 -8.08 18.94
CA LEU A 486 -18.24 -8.63 17.88
C LEU A 486 -17.11 -7.65 17.48
N GLY A 487 -17.33 -6.35 17.67
CA GLY A 487 -16.31 -5.31 17.51
C GLY A 487 -15.07 -5.52 18.39
N PHE A 488 -15.20 -6.15 19.58
CA PHE A 488 -14.03 -6.47 20.42
C PHE A 488 -13.12 -7.52 19.81
N VAL A 489 -13.72 -8.61 19.34
CA VAL A 489 -12.98 -9.67 18.63
C VAL A 489 -12.33 -9.07 17.40
N SER A 490 -13.06 -8.22 16.68
CA SER A 490 -12.56 -7.52 15.51
C SER A 490 -11.38 -6.60 15.84
N ASP A 491 -11.45 -5.80 16.91
CA ASP A 491 -10.35 -4.93 17.33
C ASP A 491 -9.13 -5.71 17.81
N VAL A 492 -9.30 -6.81 18.52
CA VAL A 492 -8.20 -7.68 18.93
C VAL A 492 -7.54 -8.31 17.70
N VAL A 493 -8.34 -8.80 16.75
CA VAL A 493 -7.87 -9.37 15.48
C VAL A 493 -7.18 -8.29 14.63
N LEU A 494 -7.73 -7.09 14.51
CA LEU A 494 -7.17 -5.94 13.77
C LEU A 494 -5.99 -5.28 14.48
N TRP A 495 -5.81 -5.51 15.78
CA TRP A 495 -4.62 -5.12 16.53
C TRP A 495 -3.49 -6.13 16.31
N LEU A 496 -3.83 -7.43 16.29
CA LEU A 496 -2.91 -8.50 15.93
C LEU A 496 -2.49 -8.45 14.44
N LEU A 497 -3.40 -8.03 13.56
CA LEU A 497 -3.19 -7.96 12.12
C LEU A 497 -2.94 -6.51 11.69
N PRO A 498 -1.71 -6.12 11.32
CA PRO A 498 -1.48 -4.80 10.77
C PRO A 498 -2.26 -4.62 9.47
N SER A 499 -2.71 -3.40 9.21
CA SER A 499 -3.31 -3.07 7.93
C SER A 499 -2.25 -3.01 6.84
N LEU A 500 -2.15 -4.07 6.04
CA LEU A 500 -1.23 -4.13 4.90
C LEU A 500 -1.74 -3.32 3.70
N THR A 501 -3.02 -2.94 3.67
CA THR A 501 -3.62 -2.10 2.62
C THR A 501 -3.66 -0.61 2.94
N SER A 502 -3.61 -0.21 4.22
CA SER A 502 -3.62 1.22 4.59
C SER A 502 -2.47 2.00 3.99
N ASP A 503 -1.39 1.27 3.67
CA ASP A 503 -0.33 1.80 2.86
C ASP A 503 -0.70 1.58 1.40
N ALA A 504 -1.50 2.51 0.88
CA ALA A 504 -1.71 2.72 -0.54
C ALA A 504 -0.40 3.17 -1.24
N ALA A 505 0.77 2.66 -0.83
CA ALA A 505 2.09 2.99 -1.34
C ALA A 505 2.16 2.76 -2.85
N THR A 506 1.60 1.66 -3.33
CA THR A 506 1.48 1.36 -4.77
C THR A 506 0.62 2.40 -5.49
N ARG A 507 -0.53 2.78 -4.92
CA ARG A 507 -1.43 3.80 -5.50
C ARG A 507 -0.80 5.19 -5.48
N ARG A 508 -0.18 5.57 -4.36
CA ARG A 508 0.57 6.82 -4.18
C ARG A 508 1.71 6.89 -5.19
N LEU A 509 2.48 5.82 -5.36
CA LEU A 509 3.53 5.76 -6.36
C LEU A 509 2.99 5.88 -7.79
N ALA A 510 1.92 5.17 -8.13
CA ALA A 510 1.30 5.26 -9.44
C ALA A 510 0.77 6.66 -9.73
N THR A 511 0.23 7.36 -8.72
CA THR A 511 -0.25 8.75 -8.84
C THR A 511 0.84 9.78 -8.59
N GLY A 512 2.12 9.40 -8.49
CA GLY A 512 3.24 10.32 -8.25
C GLY A 512 3.17 11.08 -6.91
N ILE A 513 2.47 10.54 -5.91
CA ILE A 513 2.42 11.03 -4.53
C ILE A 513 3.59 10.45 -3.73
N THR A 514 4.31 11.30 -3.00
CA THR A 514 5.45 10.90 -2.18
C THR A 514 5.02 10.01 -1.01
N ILE A 515 5.80 8.97 -0.76
CA ILE A 515 5.76 8.18 0.45
C ILE A 515 6.71 8.83 1.46
N PRO A 516 6.22 9.39 2.58
CA PRO A 516 7.06 10.04 3.59
C PRO A 516 8.03 9.05 4.26
N TRP A 517 9.24 9.50 4.60
CA TRP A 517 10.22 8.67 5.32
C TRP A 517 9.75 8.32 6.74
N SER A 518 9.01 9.22 7.39
CA SER A 518 8.38 8.94 8.70
C SER A 518 7.50 7.70 8.63
N ASP A 519 6.70 7.58 7.57
CA ASP A 519 5.78 6.48 7.36
C ASP A 519 6.58 5.21 7.06
N VAL A 520 7.59 5.28 6.17
CA VAL A 520 8.46 4.14 5.87
C VAL A 520 9.13 3.60 7.13
N LEU A 521 9.76 4.45 7.94
CA LEU A 521 10.48 4.03 9.14
C LEU A 521 9.54 3.45 10.20
N THR A 522 8.41 4.11 10.45
CA THR A 522 7.41 3.62 11.41
C THR A 522 6.86 2.26 10.98
N ARG A 523 6.57 2.08 9.68
CA ARG A 523 6.07 0.83 9.13
C ARG A 523 7.13 -0.26 9.15
N LEU A 524 8.38 0.03 8.81
CA LEU A 524 9.47 -0.95 8.92
C LEU A 524 9.70 -1.38 10.36
N ALA A 525 9.66 -0.45 11.32
CA ALA A 525 9.76 -0.80 12.74
C ALA A 525 8.62 -1.74 13.17
N LEU A 526 7.39 -1.49 12.70
CA LEU A 526 6.26 -2.37 12.98
C LEU A 526 6.42 -3.74 12.29
N LEU A 527 6.61 -3.75 10.98
CA LEU A 527 6.56 -4.94 10.13
C LEU A 527 7.79 -5.85 10.23
N CYS A 528 8.98 -5.27 10.46
CA CYS A 528 10.24 -6.01 10.53
C CYS A 528 10.72 -6.26 11.97
N VAL A 529 10.18 -5.56 12.98
CA VAL A 529 10.62 -5.69 14.37
C VAL A 529 9.47 -6.03 15.30
N ALA A 530 8.50 -5.13 15.50
CA ALA A 530 7.48 -5.31 16.55
C ALA A 530 6.62 -6.57 16.34
N TYR A 531 6.04 -6.75 15.14
CA TYR A 531 5.22 -7.92 14.85
C TYR A 531 6.04 -9.22 14.75
N PRO A 532 7.20 -9.27 14.05
CA PRO A 532 8.04 -10.45 14.05
C PRO A 532 8.52 -10.89 15.44
N LEU A 533 8.82 -9.95 16.34
CA LEU A 533 9.16 -10.29 17.74
C LEU A 533 7.96 -10.91 18.47
N ALA A 534 6.76 -10.34 18.32
CA ALA A 534 5.55 -10.88 18.94
C ALA A 534 5.20 -12.28 18.41
N LEU A 535 5.19 -12.47 17.09
CA LEU A 535 4.90 -13.75 16.44
C LEU A 535 6.01 -14.78 16.70
N GLY A 536 7.27 -14.34 16.66
CA GLY A 536 8.43 -15.17 16.97
C GLY A 536 8.43 -15.65 18.42
N ALA A 537 8.09 -14.78 19.38
CA ALA A 537 7.94 -15.16 20.78
C ALA A 537 6.80 -16.17 20.98
N MET A 538 5.66 -15.97 20.30
CA MET A 538 4.54 -16.92 20.33
C MET A 538 4.93 -18.29 19.75
N GLY A 539 5.59 -18.30 18.58
CA GLY A 539 6.10 -19.51 17.96
C GLY A 539 7.14 -20.21 18.83
N TRP A 540 8.05 -19.46 19.45
CA TRP A 540 9.07 -19.99 20.36
C TRP A 540 8.45 -20.62 21.62
N LEU A 541 7.50 -19.95 22.29
CA LEU A 541 6.84 -20.48 23.50
C LEU A 541 6.14 -21.81 23.26
N VAL A 542 5.51 -21.98 22.09
CA VAL A 542 4.86 -23.24 21.71
C VAL A 542 5.90 -24.28 21.33
N PHE A 543 6.91 -23.88 20.56
CA PHE A 543 7.96 -24.79 20.11
C PHE A 543 8.83 -25.32 21.24
N ASP A 544 9.08 -24.53 22.29
CA ASP A 544 9.83 -24.93 23.47
C ASP A 544 9.10 -26.02 24.28
N ARG A 545 7.77 -25.87 24.41
CA ARG A 545 6.89 -26.81 25.12
C ARG A 545 6.48 -28.03 24.30
N ARG A 546 6.70 -28.01 22.99
CA ARG A 546 6.34 -29.12 22.10
C ARG A 546 7.37 -30.24 22.25
N ASP A 547 6.92 -31.38 22.76
CA ASP A 547 7.70 -32.60 22.71
C ASP A 547 7.85 -33.02 21.25
N LEU A 548 9.06 -32.87 20.71
CA LEU A 548 9.42 -33.26 19.34
C LEU A 548 9.47 -34.80 19.18
N VAL A 549 9.15 -35.55 20.23
CA VAL A 549 9.05 -37.00 20.21
C VAL A 549 7.63 -37.39 19.84
N ARG A 550 7.34 -37.51 18.54
CA ARG A 550 6.29 -38.44 18.10
C ARG A 550 6.96 -39.77 17.76
N SER A 551 6.71 -40.77 18.60
CA SER A 551 6.83 -42.17 18.23
C SER A 551 5.99 -42.40 16.98
N SER A 552 6.63 -42.86 15.91
CA SER A 552 5.97 -43.37 14.71
C SER A 552 4.79 -44.26 15.07
N SER A 553 3.58 -43.89 14.62
CA SER A 553 2.47 -44.82 14.42
C SER A 553 2.15 -44.86 12.94
#